data_AF-A0AAW2AVB5-F1
#
_entry.id   AF-A0AAW2AVB5-F1
#
_cell.length_a   1.000
_cell.length_b   1.000
_cell.length_c   1.000
_cell.angle_alpha   90.00
_cell.angle_beta   90.00
_cell.angle_gamma   90.00
#
_symmetry.space_group_name_H-M   'P 1'
#
loop_
_entity.id
_entity.type
_entity.pdbx_description
1 polymer ?
#
loop_
_entity_poly.entity_id
_entity_poly.type
_entity_poly.pdbx_seq_one_letter_code
_entity_poly.pdbx_strand_id
1 'polypeptide(L)'
;MDKPVCLIDTESDGKLCVQQSALQILQQIQQPVVVVAVVGLYRTGKSYLMNRLAGQQTGFAKKNHPTKAGTTLVLLDTEGLGDVDKVM
;
A
#
# COMPACT_ATOMS: atom_id res chain seq x y z
N MET A 1 12.18 -4.95 4.57
CA MET A 1 10.93 -5.27 3.87
C MET A 1 11.04 -4.56 2.57
N ASP A 2 11.42 -5.28 1.53
CA ASP A 2 12.16 -4.66 0.42
C ASP A 2 11.24 -4.38 -0.77
N LYS A 3 9.98 -4.81 -0.66
CA LYS A 3 8.93 -4.65 -1.67
C LYS A 3 7.55 -4.46 -1.02
N PRO A 4 6.62 -3.81 -1.74
CA PRO A 4 5.20 -3.79 -1.39
C PRO A 4 4.62 -5.20 -1.19
N VAL A 5 3.64 -5.32 -0.30
CA VAL A 5 2.84 -6.54 -0.13
C VAL A 5 1.38 -6.19 -0.38
N CYS A 6 0.69 -7.00 -1.20
CA CYS A 6 -0.74 -6.86 -1.43
C CYS A 6 -1.50 -7.07 -0.11
N LEU A 7 -2.37 -6.14 0.28
CA LEU A 7 -3.19 -6.23 1.50
C LEU A 7 -4.59 -6.77 1.20
N ILE A 8 -5.19 -6.24 0.14
CA ILE A 8 -6.49 -6.66 -0.37
C ILE A 8 -6.29 -6.98 -1.84
N ASP A 9 -6.62 -8.20 -2.21
CA ASP A 9 -6.66 -8.64 -3.60
C ASP A 9 -8.11 -8.76 -4.07
N THR A 10 -8.31 -8.80 -5.39
CA THR A 10 -9.61 -9.05 -5.99
C THR A 10 -9.60 -10.45 -6.57
N GLU A 11 -10.44 -11.34 -6.04
CA GLU A 11 -10.61 -12.69 -6.57
C GLU A 11 -11.26 -12.64 -7.96
N SER A 12 -11.19 -13.75 -8.70
CA SER A 12 -11.74 -13.84 -10.06
C SER A 12 -13.25 -13.61 -10.13
N ASP A 13 -13.97 -13.80 -9.03
CA ASP A 13 -15.41 -13.51 -8.92
C ASP A 13 -15.71 -12.07 -8.48
N GLY A 14 -14.68 -11.21 -8.38
CA GLY A 14 -14.76 -9.81 -8.01
C GLY A 14 -14.82 -9.56 -6.49
N LYS A 15 -14.73 -10.59 -5.65
CA LYS A 15 -14.71 -10.40 -4.19
C LYS A 15 -13.37 -9.88 -3.72
N LEU A 16 -13.42 -9.05 -2.69
CA LEU A 16 -12.23 -8.55 -2.02
C LEU A 16 -11.75 -9.58 -0.99
N CYS A 17 -10.49 -9.97 -1.09
CA CYS A 17 -9.86 -10.96 -0.21
C CYS A 17 -8.66 -10.35 0.52
N VAL A 18 -8.66 -10.48 1.86
CA VAL A 18 -7.55 -10.00 2.68
C VAL A 18 -6.38 -10.98 2.59
N GLN A 19 -5.21 -10.46 2.26
CA GLN A 19 -3.99 -11.25 2.17
C GLN A 19 -3.41 -11.50 3.56
N GLN A 20 -3.42 -12.77 3.98
CA GLN A 20 -2.99 -13.16 5.33
C GLN A 20 -1.52 -12.81 5.61
N SER A 21 -0.66 -12.84 4.58
CA SER A 21 0.75 -12.45 4.69
C SER A 21 0.87 -10.98 5.12
N ALA A 22 0.14 -10.06 4.48
CA ALA A 22 0.11 -8.65 4.86
C ALA A 22 -0.46 -8.44 6.26
N LEU A 23 -1.50 -9.18 6.64
CA LEU A 23 -2.08 -9.10 7.97
C LEU A 23 -1.08 -9.50 9.06
N GLN A 24 -0.29 -10.56 8.86
CA GLN A 24 0.76 -10.98 9.80
C GLN A 24 1.80 -9.88 10.01
N ILE A 25 2.17 -9.15 8.95
CA ILE A 25 3.11 -8.02 9.03
C ILE A 25 2.51 -6.88 9.86
N LEU A 26 1.24 -6.56 9.66
CA LEU A 26 0.53 -5.52 10.39
C LEU A 26 0.39 -5.87 11.89
N GLN A 27 0.08 -7.13 12.20
CA GLN A 27 -0.05 -7.63 13.57
C GLN A 27 1.26 -7.53 14.38
N GLN A 28 2.41 -7.54 13.70
CA GLN A 28 3.73 -7.37 14.33
C GLN A 28 4.08 -5.90 14.64
N ILE A 29 3.25 -4.93 14.24
CA ILE A 29 3.50 -3.51 14.50
C ILE A 29 2.97 -3.14 15.90
N GLN A 30 3.89 -2.88 16.83
CA GLN A 30 3.55 -2.49 18.21
C GLN A 30 3.52 -0.96 18.40
N GLN A 31 4.14 -0.21 17.49
CA GLN A 31 4.16 1.25 17.54
C GLN A 31 2.84 1.85 17.05
N PRO A 32 2.48 3.07 17.48
CA PRO A 32 1.40 3.82 16.85
C PRO A 32 1.64 3.95 15.34
N VAL A 33 0.57 3.82 14.57
CA VAL A 33 0.63 3.82 13.11
C VAL A 33 0.09 5.12 12.53
N VAL A 34 0.79 5.66 11.55
CA VAL A 34 0.28 6.70 10.65
C VAL A 34 0.01 6.05 9.30
N VAL A 35 -1.23 6.12 8.82
CA VAL A 35 -1.63 5.53 7.54
C VAL A 35 -1.82 6.64 6.51
N VAL A 36 -1.21 6.47 5.34
CA VAL A 36 -1.43 7.32 4.16
C VAL A 36 -1.90 6.43 3.02
N ALA A 37 -3.06 6.74 2.46
CA ALA A 37 -3.61 6.05 1.29
C ALA A 37 -3.74 7.01 0.13
N VAL A 38 -3.53 6.52 -1.10
CA VAL A 38 -3.79 7.29 -2.33
C VAL A 38 -4.80 6.54 -3.20
N VAL A 39 -5.79 7.27 -3.71
CA VAL A 39 -6.84 6.72 -4.59
C VAL A 39 -7.03 7.67 -5.78
N GLY A 40 -7.45 7.14 -6.92
CA GLY A 40 -7.69 7.93 -8.12
C GLY A 40 -7.69 7.09 -9.38
N LEU A 41 -7.97 7.74 -10.52
CA LEU A 41 -8.10 7.08 -11.81
C LEU A 41 -6.88 6.25 -12.19
N TYR A 42 -7.08 5.26 -13.05
CA TYR A 42 -6.00 4.45 -13.59
C TYR A 42 -4.95 5.32 -14.31
N ARG A 43 -3.67 4.96 -14.11
CA ARG A 43 -2.48 5.62 -14.70
C ARG A 43 -2.27 7.11 -14.40
N THR A 44 -2.79 7.64 -13.29
CA THR A 44 -2.56 9.05 -12.87
C THR A 44 -1.33 9.28 -11.98
N GLY A 45 -0.40 8.32 -11.91
CA GLY A 45 0.85 8.49 -11.15
C GLY A 45 0.76 8.27 -9.64
N LYS A 46 -0.32 7.62 -9.15
CA LYS A 46 -0.49 7.22 -7.74
C LYS A 46 0.72 6.50 -7.16
N SER A 47 1.13 5.38 -7.76
CA SER A 47 2.28 4.60 -7.32
C SER A 47 3.59 5.39 -7.37
N TYR A 48 3.72 6.34 -8.33
CA TYR A 48 4.86 7.24 -8.39
C TYR A 48 4.92 8.17 -7.17
N LEU A 49 3.79 8.81 -6.83
CA LEU A 49 3.69 9.66 -5.63
C LEU A 49 4.00 8.86 -4.37
N MET A 50 3.44 7.66 -4.24
CA MET A 50 3.68 6.81 -3.08
C MET A 50 5.15 6.40 -2.94
N ASN A 51 5.85 6.11 -4.05
CA ASN A 51 7.28 5.77 -4.01
C ASN A 51 8.13 6.97 -3.55
N ARG A 52 7.76 8.19 -4.00
CA ARG A 52 8.38 9.43 -3.52
C ARG A 52 8.17 9.62 -2.03
N LEU A 53 6.97 9.38 -1.50
CA LEU A 53 6.67 9.44 -0.07
C LEU A 53 7.43 8.38 0.73
N ALA A 54 7.63 7.19 0.16
CA ALA A 54 8.45 6.15 0.76
C ALA A 54 9.94 6.51 0.83
N GLY A 55 10.39 7.57 0.16
CA GLY A 55 11.80 7.96 0.10
C GLY A 55 12.67 6.90 -0.59
N GLN A 56 12.13 6.17 -1.56
CA GLN A 56 12.87 5.22 -2.41
C GLN A 56 12.57 5.49 -3.89
N GLN A 57 13.52 5.15 -4.77
CA GLN A 57 13.29 5.18 -6.22
C GLN A 57 12.51 3.95 -6.73
N THR A 58 12.45 2.85 -5.95
CA THR A 58 11.72 1.62 -6.28
C THR A 58 11.20 0.90 -5.02
N GLY A 59 9.88 0.85 -4.80
CA GLY A 59 9.22 -0.06 -3.85
C GLY A 59 8.91 0.51 -2.44
N PHE A 60 7.84 -0.02 -1.82
CA PHE A 60 7.38 0.34 -0.48
C PHE A 60 8.04 -0.54 0.59
N ALA A 61 8.57 0.10 1.64
CA ALA A 61 9.15 -0.56 2.80
C ALA A 61 8.49 -0.05 4.08
N LYS A 62 8.29 -0.94 5.06
CA LYS A 62 7.98 -0.57 6.45
C LYS A 62 9.07 0.38 6.96
N LYS A 63 8.72 1.63 7.24
CA LYS A 63 9.66 2.66 7.73
C LYS A 63 9.15 3.33 8.99
N ASN A 64 10.09 3.74 9.84
CA ASN A 64 9.83 4.73 10.87
C ASN A 64 9.31 6.01 10.22
N HIS A 65 8.33 6.67 10.83
CA HIS A 65 7.80 7.92 10.31
C HIS A 65 8.90 9.00 10.29
N PRO A 66 9.10 9.72 9.17
CA PRO A 66 10.27 10.59 8.98
C PRO A 66 10.36 11.75 9.98
N THR A 67 9.22 12.24 10.49
CA THR A 67 9.14 13.40 11.40
C THR A 67 8.49 13.08 12.75
N LYS A 68 8.06 11.85 12.99
CA LYS A 68 7.29 11.47 14.19
C LYS A 68 7.90 10.25 14.83
N ALA A 69 8.85 10.49 15.74
CA ALA A 69 9.58 9.44 16.44
C ALA A 69 8.64 8.44 17.13
N GLY A 70 9.06 7.17 17.18
CA GLY A 70 8.29 6.10 17.82
C GLY A 70 7.02 5.68 17.08
N THR A 71 6.79 6.13 15.85
CA THR A 71 5.63 5.73 15.04
C THR A 71 6.04 5.06 13.72
N THR A 72 5.20 4.16 13.24
CA THR A 72 5.37 3.47 11.95
C THR A 72 4.51 4.14 10.89
N LEU A 73 5.09 4.43 9.72
CA LEU A 73 4.35 4.91 8.56
C LEU A 73 3.93 3.71 7.69
N VAL A 74 2.63 3.59 7.44
CA VAL A 74 2.03 2.62 6.52
C VAL A 74 1.50 3.35 5.29
N LEU A 75 1.97 2.91 4.13
CA LEU A 75 1.64 3.48 2.82
C LEU A 75 0.74 2.49 2.07
N LEU A 76 -0.47 2.93 1.71
CA LEU A 76 -1.45 2.15 0.96
C LEU A 76 -1.61 2.73 -0.44
N ASP A 77 -0.99 2.07 -1.41
CA ASP A 77 -1.24 2.33 -2.84
C ASP A 77 -2.44 1.47 -3.29
N THR A 78 -3.30 2.03 -4.14
CA THR A 78 -4.51 1.33 -4.60
C THR A 78 -4.52 1.16 -6.11
N GLU A 79 -5.28 0.18 -6.57
CA GLU A 79 -5.62 0.07 -7.99
C GLU A 79 -6.30 1.33 -8.51
N GLY A 80 -6.20 1.52 -9.83
CA GLY A 80 -6.80 2.65 -10.51
C GLY A 80 -8.31 2.49 -10.66
N LEU A 81 -9.05 3.56 -10.36
CA LEU A 81 -10.46 3.62 -10.72
C LEU A 81 -10.62 3.70 -12.24
N GLY A 82 -11.66 3.05 -12.78
CA GLY A 82 -11.99 3.10 -14.20
C GLY A 82 -11.05 2.28 -15.10
N ASP A 83 -10.31 1.32 -14.54
CA ASP A 83 -9.53 0.34 -15.30
C ASP A 83 -10.49 -0.69 -15.94
N VAL A 84 -11.13 -0.29 -17.05
CA VAL A 84 -12.08 -1.11 -17.80
C VAL A 84 -11.42 -2.31 -18.50
N ASP A 85 -10.11 -2.26 -18.72
CA ASP A 85 -9.35 -3.29 -19.45
C ASP A 85 -8.92 -4.47 -18.56
N LYS A 86 -9.11 -4.38 -17.23
CA LYS A 86 -8.84 -5.47 -16.28
C LYS A 86 -10.01 -6.45 -16.06
N VAL A 87 -11.17 -6.20 -16.68
CA VAL A 87 -12.40 -7.02 -16.49
C VAL A 87 -12.55 -8.10 -17.58
N MET A 88 -11.45 -8.50 -18.24
CA MET A 88 -11.43 -9.53 -19.29
C MET A 88 -10.65 -10.78 -18.86
#